data_AF-A0A6S7HQU0-F1
#
_entry.id   AF-A0A6S7HQU0-F1
#
_cell.length_a   1.000
_cell.length_b   1.000
_cell.length_c   1.000
_cell.angle_alpha   90.00
_cell.angle_beta   90.00
_cell.angle_gamma   90.00
#
_symmetry.space_group_name_H-M   'P 1'
#
loop_
_entity.id
_entity.type
_entity.pdbx_description
1 polymer ?
#
loop_
_entity_poly.entity_id
_entity_poly.type
_entity_poly.pdbx_seq_one_letter_code
_entity_poly.pdbx_strand_id
1 'polypeptide(L)'
;MFYRNCIRGLLSSKIVLLTTHDTRYYQEADHIIHLAGGKIEEFKTGHLLAEFDLLQRNRMSDGKKAGGQDVWCVSNEEEGTETLKLEKEEREIGRVAFKVYKEYFLYGVSAIVLFIVFLVFYSGQGIIVLVDFKASRLPILASQEESSFDRALLVYTLCVIAGVVLMVLGTLCIFLVLMNAAYKVHNKMVTCLLKAPLSFHAVNPVGLVLNRFSQDINNLDELLPFYFFMLLLYAAPAVATVLLATITTPLLIIPILIALPAFCFFSKVYFTSATDIKRLMSIAGSPIYSHFSNTMEGLKNIRVYGRQKEFIDQVF
;
A
#
# COMPACT_ATOMS: atom_id res chain seq x y z
N MET A 1 -24.10 -34.90 16.34
CA MET A 1 -25.30 -34.54 15.53
C MET A 1 -25.00 -34.60 14.03
N PHE A 2 -23.95 -33.95 13.53
CA PHE A 2 -23.57 -33.95 12.10
C PHE A 2 -23.38 -35.35 11.47
N TYR A 3 -22.61 -36.25 12.10
CA TYR A 3 -22.35 -37.58 11.55
C TYR A 3 -23.62 -38.42 11.35
N ARG A 4 -24.49 -38.50 12.37
CA ARG A 4 -25.75 -39.26 12.27
C ARG A 4 -26.73 -38.66 11.27
N ASN A 5 -26.94 -37.34 11.30
CA ASN A 5 -27.99 -36.71 10.51
C ASN A 5 -27.56 -36.42 9.07
N CYS A 6 -26.31 -35.98 8.86
CA CYS A 6 -25.81 -35.61 7.53
C CYS A 6 -25.14 -36.79 6.82
N ILE A 7 -24.18 -37.45 7.47
CA ILE A 7 -23.41 -38.53 6.84
C ILE A 7 -24.23 -39.82 6.75
N ARG A 8 -24.87 -40.25 7.83
CA ARG A 8 -25.71 -41.48 7.80
C ARG A 8 -27.16 -41.23 7.41
N GLY A 9 -27.65 -40.00 7.47
CA GLY A 9 -29.01 -39.64 7.07
C GLY A 9 -29.06 -39.19 5.61
N LEU A 10 -28.72 -37.92 5.36
CA LEU A 10 -28.83 -37.27 4.05
C LEU A 10 -27.98 -37.93 2.95
N LEU A 11 -26.85 -38.56 3.31
CA LEU A 11 -25.95 -39.23 2.38
C LEU A 11 -26.10 -40.77 2.38
N SER A 12 -27.14 -41.31 3.02
CA SER A 12 -27.35 -42.77 3.16
C SER A 12 -27.41 -43.54 1.84
N SER A 13 -27.85 -42.91 0.74
CA SER A 13 -27.95 -43.52 -0.58
C SER A 13 -26.70 -43.36 -1.45
N LYS A 14 -25.65 -42.71 -0.95
CA LYS A 14 -24.43 -42.40 -1.71
C LYS A 14 -23.21 -43.12 -1.14
N ILE A 15 -22.21 -43.34 -1.98
CA ILE A 15 -20.90 -43.81 -1.51
C ILE A 15 -20.23 -42.65 -0.76
N VAL A 16 -19.93 -42.85 0.52
CA VAL A 16 -19.28 -41.85 1.37
C VAL A 16 -17.89 -42.34 1.76
N LEU A 17 -16.87 -41.60 1.34
CA LEU A 17 -15.52 -41.76 1.84
C LEU A 17 -15.28 -40.72 2.93
N LEU A 18 -15.17 -41.16 4.19
CA LEU A 18 -14.93 -40.29 5.33
C LEU A 18 -13.51 -40.47 5.86
N THR A 19 -12.69 -39.44 5.72
CA THR A 19 -11.38 -39.37 6.39
C THR A 19 -11.56 -38.73 7.76
N THR A 20 -11.32 -39.47 8.84
CA THR A 20 -11.46 -38.98 10.21
C THR A 20 -10.36 -39.52 11.11
N HIS A 21 -9.87 -38.68 12.02
CA HIS A 21 -8.98 -39.07 13.11
C HIS A 21 -9.73 -39.63 14.32
N ASP A 22 -11.06 -39.40 14.38
CA ASP A 22 -11.90 -39.85 15.49
C ASP A 22 -12.35 -41.30 15.28
N THR A 23 -11.88 -42.18 16.17
CA THR A 23 -12.08 -43.63 16.11
C THR A 23 -13.51 -44.05 16.43
N ARG A 24 -14.32 -43.16 17.02
CA ARG A 24 -15.72 -43.47 17.40
C ARG A 24 -16.60 -43.82 16.19
N TYR A 25 -16.28 -43.26 15.02
CA TYR A 25 -17.03 -43.53 13.79
C TYR A 25 -16.66 -44.85 13.12
N TYR A 26 -15.61 -45.54 13.59
CA TYR A 26 -15.15 -46.80 12.99
C TYR A 26 -16.08 -47.96 13.31
N GLN A 27 -16.69 -47.96 14.49
CA GLN A 27 -17.64 -49.01 14.90
C GLN A 27 -18.89 -49.04 14.02
N GLU A 28 -19.23 -47.89 13.43
CA GLU A 28 -20.41 -47.71 12.61
C GLU A 28 -20.11 -47.84 11.10
N ALA A 29 -18.84 -47.95 10.69
CA ALA A 29 -18.44 -47.97 9.29
C ALA A 29 -18.54 -49.37 8.65
N ASP A 30 -18.94 -49.42 7.39
CA ASP A 30 -19.04 -50.68 6.62
C ASP A 30 -17.66 -51.23 6.23
N HIS A 31 -16.71 -50.34 5.95
CA HIS A 31 -15.32 -50.65 5.61
C HIS A 31 -14.36 -49.65 6.24
N ILE A 32 -13.22 -50.13 6.74
CA ILE A 32 -12.17 -49.29 7.33
C ILE A 32 -10.90 -49.44 6.50
N ILE A 33 -10.38 -48.33 5.98
CA ILE A 33 -9.13 -48.31 5.23
C ILE A 33 -8.14 -47.45 6.00
N HIS A 34 -7.02 -48.05 6.41
CA HIS A 34 -5.93 -47.37 7.06
C HIS A 34 -4.79 -47.12 6.08
N LEU A 35 -4.26 -45.90 6.10
CA LEU A 35 -3.14 -45.51 5.26
C LEU A 35 -1.90 -45.31 6.13
N ALA A 36 -0.94 -46.23 6.06
CA ALA A 36 0.31 -46.15 6.81
C ALA A 36 1.50 -46.02 5.85
N GLY A 37 2.20 -44.88 5.89
CA GLY A 37 3.42 -44.67 5.09
C GLY A 37 3.22 -44.83 3.57
N GLY A 38 2.05 -44.46 3.07
CA GLY A 38 1.68 -44.61 1.65
C GLY A 38 1.23 -46.02 1.24
N LYS A 39 1.11 -46.97 2.19
CA LYS A 39 0.51 -48.29 1.95
C LYS A 39 -0.92 -48.34 2.49
N ILE A 40 -1.78 -49.05 1.75
CA ILE A 40 -3.19 -49.25 2.09
C ILE A 40 -3.31 -50.57 2.86
N GLU A 41 -3.83 -50.49 4.08
CA GLU A 41 -4.20 -51.64 4.91
C GLU A 41 -5.72 -51.62 5.07
N GLU A 42 -6.42 -52.58 4.47
CA GLU A 42 -7.88 -52.69 4.52
C GLU A 42 -8.31 -53.59 5.68
N PHE A 43 -9.23 -53.10 6.50
CA PHE A 43 -9.81 -53.82 7.63
C PHE A 43 -11.33 -53.95 7.42
N LYS A 44 -11.84 -55.19 7.52
CA LYS A 44 -13.29 -55.45 7.53
C LYS A 44 -13.83 -55.34 8.95
N THR A 45 -15.00 -54.70 9.10
CA THR A 45 -15.65 -54.46 10.39
C THR A 45 -16.06 -55.78 11.05
N GLY A 46 -15.64 -55.99 12.30
CA GLY A 46 -16.12 -57.09 13.14
C GLY A 46 -15.12 -57.72 14.11
N HIS A 47 -13.80 -57.72 13.83
CA HIS A 47 -12.85 -58.45 14.70
C HIS A 47 -11.44 -57.85 14.88
N LEU A 48 -11.18 -56.64 14.35
CA LEU A 48 -9.83 -56.06 14.29
C LEU A 48 -9.66 -54.71 15.01
N LEU A 49 -10.70 -54.20 15.69
CA LEU A 49 -10.61 -52.92 16.42
C LEU A 49 -9.56 -52.96 17.55
N ALA A 50 -9.41 -54.12 18.21
CA ALA A 50 -8.40 -54.32 19.26
C ALA A 50 -6.97 -54.34 18.70
N GLU A 51 -6.76 -54.91 17.51
CA GLU A 51 -5.44 -54.96 16.85
C GLU A 51 -5.05 -53.57 16.32
N PHE A 52 -6.03 -52.78 15.88
CA PHE A 52 -5.84 -51.40 15.45
C PHE A 52 -5.51 -50.46 16.61
N ASP A 53 -6.19 -50.59 17.75
CA ASP A 53 -5.87 -49.83 18.98
C ASP A 53 -4.47 -50.20 19.51
N LEU A 54 -4.07 -51.47 19.42
CA LEU A 54 -2.73 -51.93 19.78
C LEU A 54 -1.64 -51.36 18.84
N LEU A 55 -1.92 -51.28 17.52
CA LEU A 55 -1.01 -50.67 16.54
C LEU A 55 -0.85 -49.16 16.76
N GLN A 56 -1.91 -48.44 17.13
CA GLN A 56 -1.82 -47.02 17.49
C GLN A 56 -1.08 -46.82 18.83
N ARG A 57 -1.32 -47.67 19.84
CA ARG A 57 -0.59 -47.64 21.12
C ARG A 57 0.90 -47.87 20.95
N ASN A 58 1.29 -48.84 20.11
CA ASN A 58 2.70 -49.14 19.84
C ASN A 58 3.41 -47.96 19.13
N ARG A 59 2.74 -47.27 18.19
CA ARG A 59 3.32 -46.06 17.57
C ARG A 59 3.40 -44.86 18.51
N MET A 60 2.46 -44.70 19.45
CA MET A 60 2.55 -43.64 20.46
C MET A 60 3.71 -43.85 21.45
N SER A 61 4.18 -45.08 21.63
CA SER A 61 5.36 -45.37 22.46
C SER A 61 6.68 -45.03 21.75
N ASP A 62 6.75 -45.17 20.42
CA ASP A 62 7.94 -44.82 19.61
C ASP A 62 7.99 -43.34 19.19
N GLY A 63 6.85 -42.64 19.18
CA GLY A 63 6.72 -41.26 18.68
C GLY A 63 7.04 -40.12 19.65
N LYS A 64 7.51 -40.39 20.88
CA LYS A 64 7.68 -39.37 21.95
C LYS A 64 8.85 -38.38 21.76
N LYS A 65 9.35 -38.19 20.53
CA LYS A 65 10.33 -37.16 20.17
C LYS A 65 9.96 -36.43 18.86
N ALA A 66 8.86 -35.69 18.84
CA ALA A 66 8.70 -34.55 17.93
C ALA A 66 7.57 -33.64 18.44
N GLY A 67 7.78 -32.32 18.32
CA GLY A 67 7.07 -31.28 19.06
C GLY A 67 5.58 -31.17 18.75
N GLY A 68 4.84 -30.74 19.77
CA GLY A 68 3.42 -30.42 19.70
C GLY A 68 3.17 -29.16 18.89
N GLN A 69 2.11 -29.20 18.09
CA GLN A 69 1.51 -28.04 17.45
C GLN A 69 0.00 -28.15 17.68
N ASP A 70 -0.49 -27.29 18.56
CA ASP A 70 -1.88 -27.25 19.00
C ASP A 70 -2.79 -26.86 17.82
N VAL A 71 -3.65 -27.78 17.43
CA VAL A 71 -4.75 -27.52 16.49
C VAL A 71 -5.87 -26.85 17.27
N TRP A 72 -6.11 -25.58 16.99
CA TRP A 72 -7.24 -24.82 17.52
C TRP A 72 -8.55 -25.38 16.95
N CYS A 73 -9.31 -26.09 17.77
CA CYS A 73 -10.70 -26.41 17.49
C CYS A 73 -11.54 -25.15 17.67
N VAL A 74 -12.10 -24.62 16.58
CA VAL A 74 -13.14 -23.60 16.63
C VAL A 74 -14.40 -24.25 17.20
N SER A 75 -14.78 -23.83 18.39
CA SER A 75 -16.10 -24.09 18.98
C SER A 75 -17.15 -23.33 18.19
N ASN A 76 -18.08 -24.07 17.57
CA ASN A 76 -19.30 -23.49 17.01
C ASN A 76 -20.20 -23.02 18.15
N GLU A 77 -20.22 -21.71 18.41
CA GLU A 77 -21.36 -21.06 19.02
C GLU A 77 -22.28 -20.57 17.89
N GLU A 78 -23.52 -21.07 17.91
CA GLU A 78 -24.62 -20.56 17.12
C GLU A 78 -25.01 -19.18 17.67
N GLU A 79 -24.51 -18.11 17.07
CA GLU A 79 -25.12 -16.79 17.19
C GLU A 79 -25.40 -16.18 15.81
N GLY A 80 -26.52 -15.47 15.77
CA GLY A 80 -27.29 -15.11 14.61
C GLY A 80 -26.53 -14.42 13.48
N THR A 81 -27.19 -14.45 12.32
CA THR A 81 -26.82 -13.78 11.08
C THR A 81 -26.88 -12.25 11.26
N GLU A 82 -26.02 -11.68 12.09
CA GLU A 82 -25.58 -10.31 11.88
C GLU A 82 -24.61 -10.37 10.71
N THR A 83 -25.12 -10.02 9.52
CA THR A 83 -24.29 -9.50 8.45
C THR A 83 -23.18 -8.65 9.07
N LEU A 84 -21.93 -9.10 8.93
CA LEU A 84 -20.72 -8.34 9.25
C LEU A 84 -20.89 -6.98 8.57
N LYS A 85 -21.44 -6.02 9.31
CA LYS A 85 -21.46 -4.62 8.92
C LYS A 85 -19.99 -4.28 8.91
N LEU A 86 -19.40 -4.29 7.71
CA LEU A 86 -18.15 -3.60 7.43
C LEU A 86 -18.37 -2.20 8.00
N GLU A 87 -17.83 -1.98 9.19
CA GLU A 87 -17.88 -0.71 9.88
C GLU A 87 -17.28 0.27 8.86
N LYS A 88 -18.11 1.18 8.37
CA LYS A 88 -17.68 2.16 7.36
C LYS A 88 -16.48 2.86 7.95
N GLU A 89 -15.33 2.58 7.38
CA GLU A 89 -14.03 3.12 7.76
C GLU A 89 -14.22 4.60 8.16
N GLU A 90 -13.94 4.93 9.43
CA GLU A 90 -13.98 6.32 9.90
C GLU A 90 -12.95 7.10 9.09
N ARG A 91 -13.46 7.81 8.09
CA ARG A 91 -12.66 8.54 7.12
C ARG A 91 -12.80 10.01 7.41
N GLU A 92 -11.69 10.64 7.77
CA GLU A 92 -11.57 12.10 7.73
C GLU A 92 -11.73 12.55 6.26
N ILE A 93 -12.84 13.23 5.98
CA ILE A 93 -13.16 13.74 4.64
C ILE A 93 -12.62 15.16 4.55
N GLY A 94 -11.52 15.36 3.82
CA GLY A 94 -10.99 16.71 3.61
C GLY A 94 -9.57 16.77 3.10
N ARG A 95 -9.03 18.00 3.07
CA ARG A 95 -7.61 18.24 2.79
C ARG A 95 -6.78 17.83 4.00
N VAL A 96 -5.66 17.14 3.75
CA VAL A 96 -4.69 16.83 4.80
C VAL A 96 -4.10 18.13 5.34
N ALA A 97 -4.15 18.32 6.65
CA ALA A 97 -3.62 19.51 7.29
C ALA A 97 -2.09 19.61 7.08
N PHE A 98 -1.57 20.82 6.85
CA PHE A 98 -0.13 21.06 6.68
C PHE A 98 0.70 20.55 7.88
N LYS A 99 0.10 20.55 9.07
CA LYS A 99 0.70 19.97 10.29
C LYS A 99 1.11 18.50 10.11
N VAL A 100 0.29 17.70 9.43
CA VAL A 100 0.59 16.28 9.18
C VAL A 100 1.79 16.13 8.27
N TYR A 101 1.88 16.92 7.19
CA TYR A 101 3.07 16.94 6.34
C TYR A 101 4.31 17.33 7.13
N LYS A 102 4.22 18.38 7.96
CA LYS A 102 5.34 18.82 8.81
C LYS A 102 5.80 17.70 9.75
N GLU A 103 4.88 17.04 10.44
CA GLU A 103 5.19 15.92 11.33
C GLU A 103 5.80 14.74 10.57
N TYR A 104 5.29 14.44 9.37
CA TYR A 104 5.84 13.39 8.51
C TYR A 104 7.31 13.64 8.15
N PHE A 105 7.65 14.85 7.70
CA PHE A 105 9.03 15.21 7.40
C PHE A 105 9.95 15.16 8.62
N LEU A 106 9.45 15.65 9.77
CA LEU A 106 10.20 15.63 11.04
C LEU A 106 10.38 14.23 11.62
N TYR A 107 9.49 13.30 11.27
CA TYR A 107 9.61 11.90 11.66
C TYR A 107 10.79 11.21 10.94
N GLY A 108 11.04 11.60 9.69
CA GLY A 108 12.21 11.19 8.92
C GLY A 108 13.52 11.71 9.53
N VAL A 109 13.65 13.03 9.69
CA VAL A 109 14.91 13.68 10.07
C VAL A 109 14.66 14.90 10.96
N SER A 110 15.68 15.31 11.74
CA SER A 110 15.62 16.54 12.54
C SER A 110 15.33 17.81 11.71
N ALA A 111 14.68 18.79 12.33
CA ALA A 111 14.30 20.04 11.68
C ALA A 111 15.50 20.82 11.09
N ILE A 112 16.67 20.73 11.74
CA ILE A 112 17.89 21.43 11.32
C ILE A 112 18.39 20.89 9.98
N VAL A 113 18.48 19.57 9.83
CA VAL A 113 18.93 18.94 8.58
C VAL A 113 17.95 19.27 7.45
N LEU A 114 16.65 19.21 7.72
CA LEU A 114 15.62 19.59 6.76
C LEU A 114 15.79 21.05 6.30
N PHE A 115 16.04 21.96 7.23
CA PHE A 115 16.31 23.37 6.91
C PHE A 115 17.55 23.53 6.01
N ILE A 116 18.65 22.83 6.33
CA ILE A 116 19.87 22.86 5.52
C ILE A 116 19.61 22.34 4.11
N VAL A 117 18.87 21.24 3.98
CA VAL A 117 18.54 20.64 2.67
C VAL A 117 17.71 21.60 1.81
N PHE A 118 16.71 22.28 2.41
CA PHE A 118 15.96 23.32 1.69
C PHE A 118 16.85 24.49 1.29
N LEU A 119 17.75 24.92 2.17
CA LEU A 119 18.70 26.01 1.87
C LEU A 119 19.57 25.65 0.67
N VAL A 120 20.13 24.44 0.62
CA VAL A 120 20.95 23.96 -0.50
C VAL A 120 20.13 23.96 -1.80
N PHE A 121 18.94 23.39 -1.80
CA PHE A 121 18.08 23.33 -2.99
C PHE A 121 17.70 24.74 -3.50
N TYR A 122 17.24 25.62 -2.60
CA TYR A 122 16.83 26.98 -2.98
C TYR A 122 18.02 27.89 -3.33
N SER A 123 19.22 27.62 -2.81
CA SER A 123 20.43 28.33 -3.23
C SER A 123 20.76 28.04 -4.70
N GLY A 124 20.63 26.79 -5.15
CA GLY A 124 20.79 26.41 -6.55
C GLY A 124 19.77 27.08 -7.46
N GLN A 125 18.49 27.05 -7.07
CA GLN A 125 17.42 27.78 -7.78
C GLN A 125 17.69 29.29 -7.84
N GLY A 126 18.15 29.88 -6.74
CA GLY A 126 18.50 31.30 -6.67
C GLY A 126 19.60 31.69 -7.64
N ILE A 127 20.64 30.85 -7.79
CA ILE A 127 21.72 31.09 -8.76
C ILE A 127 21.17 31.11 -10.19
N ILE A 128 20.30 30.17 -10.56
CA ILE A 128 19.69 30.12 -11.89
C ILE A 128 18.87 31.38 -12.17
N VAL A 129 17.99 31.77 -11.24
CA VAL A 129 17.17 32.99 -11.37
C VAL A 129 18.04 34.24 -11.50
N LEU A 130 19.14 34.32 -10.74
CA LEU A 130 20.08 35.45 -10.82
C LEU A 130 20.82 35.50 -12.16
N VAL A 131 21.20 34.35 -12.71
CA VAL A 131 21.80 34.26 -14.04
C VAL A 131 20.78 34.73 -15.09
N ASP A 132 19.54 34.25 -15.05
CA ASP A 132 18.48 34.67 -15.97
C ASP A 132 18.22 36.17 -15.91
N PHE A 133 18.22 36.75 -14.71
CA PHE A 133 18.05 38.19 -14.53
C PHE A 133 19.19 39.01 -15.15
N LYS A 134 20.44 38.59 -14.94
CA LYS A 134 21.59 39.30 -15.51
C LYS A 134 21.72 39.09 -17.01
N ALA A 135 21.40 37.88 -17.48
CA ALA A 135 21.40 37.54 -18.91
C ALA A 135 20.38 38.38 -19.69
N SER A 136 19.20 38.66 -19.12
CA SER A 136 18.19 39.52 -19.79
C SER A 136 18.66 40.97 -19.98
N ARG A 137 19.66 41.43 -19.21
CA ARG A 137 20.25 42.78 -19.30
C ARG A 137 21.53 42.82 -20.15
N LEU A 138 22.11 41.67 -20.49
CA LEU A 138 23.37 41.56 -21.26
C LEU A 138 23.29 42.10 -22.70
N PRO A 139 22.19 41.95 -23.47
CA PRO A 139 22.13 42.45 -24.85
C PRO A 139 22.29 43.98 -24.95
N ILE A 140 22.03 44.71 -23.86
CA ILE A 140 22.16 46.17 -23.78
C ILE A 140 23.64 46.60 -23.64
N LEU A 141 24.52 45.70 -23.18
CA LEU A 141 25.93 45.98 -22.87
C LEU A 141 26.93 45.35 -23.86
N ALA A 142 26.50 44.33 -24.62
CA ALA A 142 27.35 43.61 -25.59
C ALA A 142 27.68 44.42 -26.86
N SER A 143 27.15 45.64 -27.01
CA SER A 143 27.39 46.52 -28.15
C SER A 143 28.74 47.27 -28.11
N GLN A 144 29.57 47.09 -27.07
CA GLN A 144 30.80 47.88 -26.91
C GLN A 144 32.15 47.11 -26.79
N GLU A 145 32.20 45.83 -26.39
CA GLU A 145 33.49 45.10 -26.29
C GLU A 145 33.38 43.57 -26.44
N GLU A 146 34.04 42.97 -27.44
CA GLU A 146 34.04 41.52 -27.67
C GLU A 146 34.81 40.73 -26.58
N SER A 147 35.94 41.24 -26.07
CA SER A 147 36.77 40.52 -25.07
C SER A 147 36.12 40.40 -23.68
N SER A 148 35.14 41.25 -23.40
CA SER A 148 34.37 41.25 -22.15
C SER A 148 33.18 40.29 -22.22
N PHE A 149 32.70 39.98 -23.43
CA PHE A 149 31.60 39.06 -23.68
C PHE A 149 31.97 37.60 -23.40
N ASP A 150 33.12 37.13 -23.91
CA ASP A 150 33.57 35.75 -23.71
C ASP A 150 33.80 35.41 -22.22
N ARG A 151 34.34 36.36 -21.46
CA ARG A 151 34.54 36.21 -20.01
C ARG A 151 33.20 36.15 -19.26
N ALA A 152 32.21 36.97 -19.64
CA ALA A 152 30.89 36.94 -19.04
C ALA A 152 30.15 35.62 -19.34
N LEU A 153 30.26 35.12 -20.57
CA LEU A 153 29.67 33.85 -20.98
C LEU A 153 30.26 32.67 -20.19
N LEU A 154 31.57 32.64 -19.98
CA LEU A 154 32.25 31.63 -19.17
C LEU A 154 31.74 31.66 -17.72
N VAL A 155 31.65 32.84 -17.10
CA VAL A 155 31.17 32.99 -15.71
C VAL A 155 29.72 32.54 -15.59
N TYR A 156 28.83 32.91 -16.52
CA TYR A 156 27.44 32.47 -16.50
C TYR A 156 27.32 30.95 -16.66
N THR A 157 28.10 30.36 -17.56
CA THR A 157 28.11 28.90 -17.77
C THR A 157 28.51 28.17 -16.49
N LEU A 158 29.56 28.63 -15.81
CA LEU A 158 29.98 28.07 -14.51
C LEU A 158 28.91 28.23 -13.42
N CYS A 159 28.23 29.39 -13.37
CA CYS A 159 27.15 29.62 -12.41
C CYS A 159 25.97 28.69 -12.66
N VAL A 160 25.57 28.47 -13.91
CA VAL A 160 24.49 27.53 -14.26
C VAL A 160 24.87 26.11 -13.87
N ILE A 161 26.10 25.66 -14.19
CA ILE A 161 26.58 24.32 -13.80
C ILE A 161 26.54 24.17 -12.28
N ALA A 162 27.05 25.15 -11.53
CA ALA A 162 27.01 25.11 -10.07
C ALA A 162 25.58 25.09 -9.51
N GLY A 163 24.67 25.90 -10.07
CA GLY A 163 23.26 25.93 -9.69
C GLY A 163 22.56 24.59 -9.93
N VAL A 164 22.78 23.98 -11.11
CA VAL A 164 22.24 22.66 -11.46
C VAL A 164 22.78 21.58 -10.52
N VAL A 165 24.08 21.57 -10.24
CA VAL A 165 24.69 20.60 -9.30
C VAL A 165 24.08 20.73 -7.90
N LEU A 166 23.93 21.96 -7.38
CA LEU A 166 23.30 22.19 -6.08
C LEU A 166 21.83 21.74 -6.05
N MET A 167 21.08 21.97 -7.13
CA MET A 167 19.70 21.52 -7.24
C MET A 167 19.59 20.00 -7.29
N VAL A 168 20.46 19.32 -8.04
CA VAL A 168 20.50 17.84 -8.10
C VAL A 168 20.84 17.27 -6.72
N LEU A 169 21.89 17.80 -6.06
CA LEU A 169 22.26 17.38 -4.70
C LEU A 169 21.14 17.63 -3.69
N GLY A 170 20.52 18.81 -3.73
CA GLY A 170 19.38 19.15 -2.88
C GLY A 170 18.20 18.21 -3.12
N THR A 171 17.87 17.92 -4.38
CA THR A 171 16.79 17.00 -4.76
C THR A 171 17.05 15.58 -4.23
N LEU A 172 18.27 15.07 -4.41
CA LEU A 172 18.65 13.76 -3.88
C LEU A 172 18.55 13.70 -2.36
N CYS A 173 18.99 14.76 -1.67
CA CYS A 173 18.86 14.84 -0.21
C CYS A 173 17.39 14.84 0.23
N ILE A 174 16.53 15.62 -0.45
CA ILE A 174 15.09 15.64 -0.17
C ILE A 174 14.51 14.25 -0.37
N PHE A 175 14.78 13.59 -1.51
CA PHE A 175 14.30 12.24 -1.79
C PHE A 175 14.70 11.25 -0.68
N LEU A 176 15.96 11.28 -0.22
CA LEU A 176 16.43 10.45 0.88
C LEU A 176 15.71 10.74 2.21
N VAL A 177 15.41 12.01 2.51
CA VAL A 177 14.63 12.40 3.69
C VAL A 177 13.22 11.80 3.65
N LEU A 178 12.52 11.91 2.51
CA LEU A 178 11.18 11.35 2.37
C LEU A 178 11.19 9.82 2.41
N MET A 179 12.15 9.18 1.74
CA MET A 179 12.29 7.72 1.75
C MET A 179 12.55 7.20 3.18
N ASN A 180 13.39 7.89 3.95
CA ASN A 180 13.63 7.55 5.35
C ASN A 180 12.38 7.75 6.23
N ALA A 181 11.61 8.82 5.99
CA ALA A 181 10.34 9.04 6.68
C ALA A 181 9.35 7.90 6.38
N ALA A 182 9.21 7.51 5.10
CA ALA A 182 8.37 6.42 4.66
C ALA A 182 8.76 5.09 5.30
N TYR A 183 10.05 4.77 5.27
CA TYR A 183 10.61 3.57 5.89
C TYR A 183 10.28 3.48 7.39
N LYS A 184 10.45 4.59 8.12
CA LYS A 184 10.13 4.64 9.55
C LYS A 184 8.63 4.49 9.82
N VAL A 185 7.78 5.06 8.98
CA VAL A 185 6.32 4.92 9.09
C VAL A 185 5.92 3.46 8.87
N HIS A 186 6.42 2.84 7.80
CA HIS A 186 6.20 1.42 7.51
C HIS A 186 6.63 0.53 8.67
N ASN A 187 7.86 0.68 9.19
CA ASN A 187 8.35 -0.15 10.30
C ASN A 187 7.54 0.05 11.59
N LYS A 188 7.09 1.28 11.87
CA LYS A 188 6.21 1.54 13.01
C LYS A 188 4.85 0.89 12.82
N MET A 189 4.28 0.93 11.62
CA MET A 189 3.03 0.25 11.30
C MET A 189 3.15 -1.26 11.51
N VAL A 190 4.22 -1.90 11.02
CA VAL A 190 4.48 -3.34 11.24
C VAL A 190 4.57 -3.64 12.74
N THR A 191 5.35 -2.85 13.49
CA THR A 191 5.55 -3.07 14.93
C THR A 191 4.25 -2.90 15.71
N CYS A 192 3.42 -1.92 15.37
CA CYS A 192 2.11 -1.72 15.99
C CYS A 192 1.14 -2.84 15.65
N LEU A 193 1.14 -3.33 14.40
CA LEU A 193 0.28 -4.44 13.97
C LEU A 193 0.61 -5.72 14.74
N LEU A 194 1.90 -6.06 14.89
CA LEU A 194 2.32 -7.26 15.63
C LEU A 194 2.03 -7.19 17.13
N LYS A 195 1.91 -5.98 17.70
CA LYS A 195 1.58 -5.75 19.11
C LYS A 195 0.08 -5.52 19.34
N ALA A 196 -0.72 -5.52 18.28
CA ALA A 196 -2.14 -5.24 18.39
C ALA A 196 -2.87 -6.40 19.13
N PRO A 197 -3.89 -6.10 19.94
CA PRO A 197 -4.69 -7.14 20.59
C PRO A 197 -5.47 -7.96 19.55
N LEU A 198 -5.82 -9.21 19.87
CA LEU A 198 -6.64 -10.08 19.02
C LEU A 198 -7.97 -9.42 18.60
N SER A 199 -8.55 -8.56 19.45
CA SER A 199 -9.75 -7.79 19.12
C SER A 199 -9.59 -6.88 17.90
N PHE A 200 -8.40 -6.30 17.69
CA PHE A 200 -8.12 -5.50 16.49
C PHE A 200 -8.21 -6.35 15.22
N HIS A 201 -7.68 -7.57 15.26
CA HIS A 201 -7.69 -8.51 14.13
C HIS A 201 -9.06 -9.14 13.88
N ALA A 202 -9.92 -9.22 14.89
CA ALA A 202 -11.30 -9.68 14.74
C ALA A 202 -12.17 -8.64 14.02
N VAL A 203 -11.96 -7.35 14.28
CA VAL A 203 -12.71 -6.25 13.68
C VAL A 203 -12.16 -5.84 12.30
N ASN A 204 -10.84 -5.92 12.10
CA ASN A 204 -10.19 -5.49 10.86
C ASN A 204 -9.81 -6.70 10.00
N PRO A 205 -10.51 -6.97 8.89
CA PRO A 205 -10.17 -8.08 8.01
C PRO A 205 -8.78 -7.91 7.42
N VAL A 206 -8.08 -9.02 7.19
CA VAL A 206 -6.70 -9.05 6.69
C VAL A 206 -6.56 -8.27 5.36
N GLY A 207 -7.58 -8.30 4.50
CA GLY A 207 -7.60 -7.55 3.24
C GLY A 207 -7.51 -6.03 3.41
N LEU A 208 -8.12 -5.46 4.47
CA LEU A 208 -8.08 -4.01 4.72
C LEU A 208 -6.71 -3.58 5.24
N VAL A 209 -6.12 -4.39 6.12
CA VAL A 209 -4.75 -4.20 6.59
C VAL A 209 -3.78 -4.29 5.40
N LEU A 210 -3.94 -5.29 4.54
CA LEU A 210 -3.11 -5.45 3.35
C LEU A 210 -3.24 -4.26 2.39
N ASN A 211 -4.45 -3.74 2.18
CA ASN A 211 -4.67 -2.55 1.36
C ASN A 211 -3.93 -1.32 1.91
N ARG A 212 -3.91 -1.14 3.24
CA ARG A 212 -3.13 -0.06 3.89
C ARG A 212 -1.63 -0.25 3.72
N PHE A 213 -1.11 -1.47 3.89
CA PHE A 213 0.31 -1.76 3.70
C PHE A 213 0.76 -1.70 2.23
N SER A 214 -0.14 -1.91 1.29
CA SER A 214 0.16 -1.85 -0.14
C SER A 214 -0.13 -0.46 -0.70
N GLN A 215 -1.40 -0.08 -0.85
CA GLN A 215 -1.80 1.14 -1.56
C GLN A 215 -1.41 2.41 -0.81
N ASP A 216 -1.62 2.47 0.50
CA ASP A 216 -1.37 3.70 1.26
C ASP A 216 0.13 3.95 1.48
N ILE A 217 0.91 2.89 1.68
CA ILE A 217 2.39 2.99 1.71
C ILE A 217 2.91 3.39 0.33
N ASN A 218 2.41 2.79 -0.77
CA ASN A 218 2.81 3.17 -2.14
C ASN A 218 2.53 4.65 -2.43
N ASN A 219 1.39 5.17 -1.96
CA ASN A 219 1.07 6.58 -2.09
C ASN A 219 2.06 7.48 -1.33
N LEU A 220 2.65 6.99 -0.24
CA LEU A 220 3.49 7.73 0.69
C LEU A 220 4.98 7.65 0.34
N ASP A 221 5.47 6.55 -0.22
CA ASP A 221 6.88 6.34 -0.59
C ASP A 221 7.18 6.65 -2.08
N GLU A 222 6.20 6.56 -2.97
CA GLU A 222 6.39 6.81 -4.41
C GLU A 222 5.70 8.12 -4.84
N LEU A 223 4.38 8.21 -4.65
CA LEU A 223 3.61 9.34 -5.20
C LEU A 223 3.89 10.64 -4.44
N LEU A 224 3.91 10.59 -3.11
CA LEU A 224 4.15 11.78 -2.29
C LEU A 224 5.51 12.42 -2.60
N PRO A 225 6.65 11.69 -2.67
CA PRO A 225 7.92 12.29 -3.04
C PRO A 225 7.96 12.83 -4.46
N PHE A 226 7.34 12.13 -5.41
CA PHE A 226 7.25 12.60 -6.78
C PHE A 226 6.53 13.95 -6.88
N TYR A 227 5.33 14.07 -6.32
CA TYR A 227 4.58 15.34 -6.36
C TYR A 227 5.24 16.44 -5.53
N PHE A 228 5.88 16.08 -4.42
CA PHE A 228 6.63 17.04 -3.61
C PHE A 228 7.83 17.61 -4.37
N PHE A 229 8.58 16.76 -5.08
CA PHE A 229 9.65 17.20 -5.96
C PHE A 229 9.14 18.14 -7.06
N MET A 230 8.04 17.78 -7.74
CA MET A 230 7.44 18.64 -8.77
C MET A 230 7.03 20.01 -8.19
N LEU A 231 6.45 20.03 -6.99
CA LEU A 231 6.10 21.27 -6.30
C LEU A 231 7.34 22.15 -6.07
N LEU A 232 8.43 21.57 -5.55
CA LEU A 232 9.67 22.32 -5.29
C LEU A 232 10.35 22.81 -6.56
N LEU A 233 10.34 21.99 -7.61
CA LEU A 233 10.96 22.31 -8.88
C LEU A 233 10.23 23.43 -9.60
N TYR A 234 8.91 23.50 -9.55
CA TYR A 234 8.12 24.45 -10.35
C TYR A 234 7.55 25.63 -9.57
N ALA A 235 7.18 25.48 -8.29
CA ALA A 235 6.44 26.52 -7.58
C ALA A 235 7.27 27.80 -7.38
N ALA A 236 8.49 27.67 -6.87
CA ALA A 236 9.34 28.84 -6.62
C ALA A 236 9.84 29.50 -7.94
N PRO A 237 10.30 28.73 -8.95
CA PRO A 237 10.67 29.31 -10.24
C PRO A 237 9.50 29.98 -10.96
N ALA A 238 8.29 29.41 -10.93
CA ALA A 238 7.13 30.04 -11.56
C ALA A 238 6.87 31.44 -10.99
N VAL A 239 6.92 31.59 -9.66
CA VAL A 239 6.78 32.90 -9.02
C VAL A 239 7.94 33.82 -9.40
N ALA A 240 9.18 33.32 -9.35
CA ALA A 240 10.36 34.09 -9.70
C ALA A 240 10.31 34.60 -11.16
N THR A 241 9.96 33.75 -12.12
CA THR A 241 9.84 34.11 -13.54
C THR A 241 8.78 35.17 -13.77
N VAL A 242 7.60 35.06 -13.14
CA VAL A 242 6.53 36.07 -13.24
C VAL A 242 6.98 37.42 -12.70
N LEU A 243 7.65 37.43 -11.54
CA LEU A 243 8.22 38.65 -10.96
C LEU A 243 9.29 39.26 -11.87
N LEU A 244 10.18 38.42 -12.42
CA LEU A 244 11.26 38.86 -13.28
C LEU A 244 10.77 39.45 -14.60
N ALA A 245 9.78 38.80 -15.21
CA ALA A 245 9.12 39.27 -16.41
C ALA A 245 8.44 40.63 -16.17
N THR A 246 7.80 40.80 -15.02
CA THR A 246 7.15 42.05 -14.62
C THR A 246 8.17 43.18 -14.40
N ILE A 247 9.31 42.90 -13.78
CA ILE A 247 10.39 43.88 -13.56
C ILE A 247 11.05 44.29 -14.88
N THR A 248 11.23 43.34 -15.80
CA THR A 248 11.90 43.59 -17.09
C THR A 248 10.97 44.32 -18.06
N THR A 249 9.70 43.93 -18.10
CA THR A 249 8.68 44.46 -19.01
C THR A 249 7.38 44.73 -18.24
N PRO A 250 7.20 45.93 -17.66
CA PRO A 250 6.02 46.27 -16.85
C PRO A 250 4.67 46.09 -17.57
N LEU A 251 4.64 46.20 -18.90
CA LEU A 251 3.45 45.99 -19.71
C LEU A 251 2.86 44.56 -19.60
N LEU A 252 3.65 43.57 -19.18
CA LEU A 252 3.18 42.19 -18.98
C LEU A 252 2.21 42.03 -17.81
N ILE A 253 2.06 43.03 -16.95
CA ILE A 253 1.06 42.99 -15.86
C ILE A 253 -0.37 42.87 -16.41
N ILE A 254 -0.66 43.51 -17.56
CA ILE A 254 -2.00 43.53 -18.15
C ILE A 254 -2.49 42.12 -18.50
N PRO A 255 -1.77 41.30 -19.30
CA PRO A 255 -2.21 39.94 -19.58
C PRO A 255 -2.19 39.04 -18.33
N ILE A 256 -1.27 39.23 -17.39
CA ILE A 256 -1.24 38.46 -16.12
C ILE A 256 -2.52 38.71 -15.31
N LEU A 257 -2.98 39.95 -15.24
CA LEU A 257 -4.18 40.33 -14.49
C LEU A 257 -5.45 39.67 -15.06
N ILE A 258 -5.49 39.41 -16.37
CA ILE A 258 -6.62 38.73 -17.03
C ILE A 258 -6.47 37.20 -16.92
N ALA A 259 -5.27 36.68 -17.13
CA ALA A 259 -4.99 35.24 -17.16
C ALA A 259 -5.08 34.59 -15.77
N LEU A 260 -4.65 35.28 -14.71
CA LEU A 260 -4.58 34.70 -13.37
C LEU A 260 -5.95 34.36 -12.77
N PRO A 261 -6.98 35.24 -12.83
CA PRO A 261 -8.35 34.88 -12.40
C PRO A 261 -8.94 33.73 -13.22
N ALA A 262 -8.73 33.72 -14.53
CA ALA A 262 -9.19 32.63 -15.40
C ALA A 262 -8.52 31.30 -15.00
N PHE A 263 -7.20 31.31 -14.80
CA PHE A 263 -6.45 30.16 -14.31
C PHE A 263 -6.97 29.68 -12.94
N CYS A 264 -7.23 30.58 -11.99
CA CYS A 264 -7.80 30.22 -10.69
C CYS A 264 -9.20 29.59 -10.81
N PHE A 265 -10.05 30.11 -11.70
CA PHE A 265 -11.37 29.55 -11.97
C PHE A 265 -11.27 28.13 -12.54
N PHE A 266 -10.48 27.94 -13.61
CA PHE A 266 -10.27 26.62 -14.21
C PHE A 266 -9.63 25.63 -13.24
N SER A 267 -8.64 26.08 -12.46
CA SER A 267 -8.01 25.27 -11.42
C SER A 267 -9.01 24.80 -10.37
N LYS A 268 -9.91 25.69 -9.91
CA LYS A 268 -10.94 25.32 -8.93
C LYS A 268 -11.88 24.24 -9.47
N VAL A 269 -12.35 24.38 -10.71
CA VAL A 269 -13.20 23.38 -11.35
C VAL A 269 -12.45 22.06 -11.52
N TYR A 270 -11.22 22.12 -12.04
CA TYR A 270 -10.37 20.94 -12.24
C TYR A 270 -10.12 20.18 -10.94
N PHE A 271 -9.66 20.85 -9.88
CA PHE A 271 -9.36 20.19 -8.61
C PHE A 271 -10.60 19.57 -7.96
N THR A 272 -11.77 20.21 -8.09
CA THR A 272 -13.04 19.66 -7.59
C THR A 272 -13.38 18.37 -8.33
N SER A 273 -13.44 18.42 -9.67
CA SER A 273 -13.76 17.26 -10.50
C SER A 273 -12.74 16.13 -10.35
N ALA A 274 -11.45 16.43 -10.33
CA ALA A 274 -10.38 15.43 -10.17
C ALA A 274 -10.48 14.72 -8.82
N THR A 275 -10.81 15.45 -7.75
CA THR A 275 -10.98 14.86 -6.41
C THR A 275 -12.19 13.93 -6.38
N ASP A 276 -13.31 14.33 -6.99
CA ASP A 276 -14.52 13.51 -7.05
C ASP A 276 -14.31 12.24 -7.88
N ILE A 277 -13.61 12.35 -9.02
CA ILE A 277 -13.23 11.19 -9.85
C ILE A 277 -12.31 10.25 -9.06
N LYS A 278 -11.29 10.79 -8.38
CA LYS A 278 -10.36 9.98 -7.57
C LYS A 278 -11.09 9.29 -6.41
N ARG A 279 -12.08 9.96 -5.80
CA ARG A 279 -12.93 9.38 -4.77
C ARG A 279 -13.77 8.23 -5.34
N LEU A 280 -14.36 8.42 -6.52
CA LEU A 280 -15.16 7.40 -7.19
C LEU A 280 -14.32 6.16 -7.55
N MET A 281 -13.12 6.36 -8.08
CA MET A 281 -12.16 5.27 -8.35
C MET A 281 -11.78 4.53 -7.06
N SER A 282 -11.50 5.24 -5.96
CA SER A 282 -11.18 4.62 -4.67
C SER A 282 -12.34 3.78 -4.12
N ILE A 283 -13.57 4.25 -4.26
CA ILE A 283 -14.77 3.50 -3.83
C ILE A 283 -14.99 2.27 -4.72
N ALA A 284 -14.81 2.41 -6.04
CA ALA A 284 -14.97 1.30 -6.98
C ALA A 284 -13.87 0.23 -6.85
N GLY A 285 -12.66 0.61 -6.42
CA GLY A 285 -11.53 -0.32 -6.27
C GLY A 285 -11.60 -1.22 -5.04
N SER A 286 -12.12 -0.73 -3.92
CA SER A 286 -12.15 -1.48 -2.64
C SER A 286 -12.84 -2.87 -2.74
N PRO A 287 -14.01 -3.00 -3.39
CA PRO A 287 -14.65 -4.31 -3.59
C PRO A 287 -13.79 -5.31 -4.37
N ILE A 288 -13.00 -4.84 -5.35
CA ILE A 288 -12.14 -5.70 -6.18
C ILE A 288 -11.04 -6.33 -5.31
N TYR A 289 -10.38 -5.53 -4.47
CA TYR A 289 -9.35 -6.04 -3.54
C TYR A 289 -9.94 -7.00 -2.50
N SER A 290 -11.14 -6.69 -1.99
CA SER A 290 -11.83 -7.59 -1.04
C SER A 290 -12.21 -8.92 -1.70
N HIS A 291 -12.74 -8.90 -2.93
CA HIS A 291 -13.09 -10.10 -3.68
C HIS A 291 -11.85 -10.96 -3.96
N PHE A 292 -10.74 -10.33 -4.38
CA PHE A 292 -9.47 -11.01 -4.58
C PHE A 292 -8.93 -11.66 -3.29
N SER A 293 -8.95 -10.93 -2.18
CA SER A 293 -8.54 -11.45 -0.86
C SER A 293 -9.39 -12.66 -0.44
N ASN A 294 -10.71 -12.54 -0.53
CA ASN A 294 -11.64 -13.62 -0.19
C ASN A 294 -11.45 -14.84 -1.10
N THR A 295 -11.13 -14.60 -2.37
CA THR A 295 -10.83 -15.67 -3.34
C THR A 295 -9.53 -16.39 -3.01
N MET A 296 -8.48 -15.67 -2.58
CA MET A 296 -7.22 -16.28 -2.15
C MET A 296 -7.40 -17.16 -0.91
N GLU A 297 -8.12 -16.67 0.09
CA GLU A 297 -8.39 -17.41 1.33
C GLU A 297 -9.30 -18.63 1.07
N GLY A 298 -10.33 -18.45 0.23
CA GLY A 298 -11.30 -19.47 -0.13
C GLY A 298 -10.91 -20.38 -1.30
N LEU A 299 -9.70 -20.26 -1.86
CA LEU A 299 -9.35 -20.87 -3.15
C LEU A 299 -9.58 -22.38 -3.20
N LYS A 300 -9.26 -23.08 -2.11
CA LYS A 300 -9.47 -24.53 -1.98
C LYS A 300 -10.97 -24.86 -2.04
N ASN A 301 -11.80 -24.11 -1.33
CA ASN A 301 -13.24 -24.31 -1.29
C ASN A 301 -13.86 -24.05 -2.68
N ILE A 302 -13.50 -22.94 -3.33
CA ILE A 302 -14.00 -22.58 -4.67
C ILE A 302 -13.70 -23.69 -5.68
N ARG A 303 -12.49 -24.27 -5.61
CA ARG A 303 -12.08 -25.38 -6.49
C ARG A 303 -12.85 -26.67 -6.22
N VAL A 304 -13.08 -27.01 -4.95
CA VAL A 304 -13.86 -28.20 -4.56
C VAL A 304 -15.32 -28.09 -5.01
N TYR A 305 -15.91 -26.90 -4.95
CA TYR A 305 -17.29 -26.67 -5.39
C TYR A 305 -17.44 -26.44 -6.90
N GLY A 306 -16.35 -26.39 -7.68
CA GLY A 306 -16.42 -26.18 -9.13
C GLY A 306 -16.96 -24.80 -9.55
N ARG A 307 -16.93 -23.80 -8.65
CA ARG A 307 -17.52 -22.45 -8.87
C ARG A 307 -16.49 -21.42 -9.34
N GLN A 308 -15.41 -21.84 -9.99
CA GLN A 308 -14.36 -20.94 -10.45
C GLN A 308 -14.90 -19.93 -11.46
N LYS A 309 -15.77 -20.36 -12.40
CA LYS A 309 -16.34 -19.49 -13.43
C LYS A 309 -17.17 -18.35 -12.82
N GLU A 310 -18.03 -18.67 -11.86
CA GLU A 310 -18.88 -17.66 -11.21
C GLU A 310 -18.08 -16.60 -10.44
N PHE A 311 -16.98 -17.00 -9.80
CA PHE A 311 -16.09 -16.04 -9.14
C PHE A 311 -15.33 -15.17 -10.15
N ILE A 312 -15.02 -15.70 -11.34
CA ILE A 312 -14.40 -14.92 -12.42
C ILE A 312 -15.43 -13.95 -13.02
N ASP A 313 -16.66 -14.39 -13.27
CA ASP A 313 -17.75 -13.58 -13.83
C ASP A 313 -18.23 -12.46 -12.88
N GLN A 314 -17.91 -12.54 -11.58
CA GLN A 314 -18.19 -11.46 -10.63
C GLN A 314 -17.17 -10.31 -10.70
N VAL A 315 -16.01 -10.53 -11.33
CA VAL A 315 -14.92 -9.55 -11.44
C VAL A 315 -14.93 -8.83 -12.79
N PHE A 316 -15.38 -9.51 -13.86
CA PHE A 316 -15.40 -9.03 -15.24
C PHE A 316 -16.83 -8.82 -15.75
#